data_AF-A0A061S0E4-F1
#
_entry.id   AF-A0A061S0E4-F1
#
_cell.length_a   1.000
_cell.length_b   1.000
_cell.length_c   1.000
_cell.angle_alpha   90.00
_cell.angle_beta   90.00
_cell.angle_gamma   90.00
#
_symmetry.space_group_name_H-M   'P 1'
#
loop_
_entity.id
_entity.type
_entity.pdbx_description
1 polymer ?
#
loop_
_entity_poly.entity_id
_entity_poly.type
_entity_poly.pdbx_seq_one_letter_code
_entity_poly.pdbx_strand_id
1 'polypeptide(L)'
;RDCVSVLTRKARMTKVESVKLTEIVEKIEDSKRIGKVPLFLDKSGNVDTFLVYQHTQTVEAKRYLMETINGQKSREDILEDLRKALVVAMKYGKFLHLRMTNSAVNFKTQFCSPTSFPVEVFAPKEFLSSGKWQDVLSETDKERDPSSPIFGFPEHFHEGSQGASYYPIVTSTFDAEEYEEFLQDAIPLENIAVFQVNNS
;
A
#
# COMPACT_ATOMS: atom_id res chain seq x y z
N ARG A 1 10.16 43.29 9.58
CA ARG A 1 8.86 43.13 8.91
C ARG A 1 8.95 41.98 7.90
N ASP A 2 8.58 40.77 8.20
CA ASP A 2 8.99 39.90 9.30
C ASP A 2 9.04 38.52 8.68
N CYS A 3 10.22 37.91 8.76
CA CYS A 3 10.48 36.54 8.35
C CYS A 3 9.91 35.65 9.45
N VAL A 4 8.61 35.36 9.40
CA VAL A 4 7.94 34.53 10.41
C VAL A 4 7.10 33.48 9.70
N SER A 5 7.32 32.24 10.12
CA SER A 5 6.60 31.01 9.81
C SER A 5 7.04 30.20 8.58
N VAL A 6 8.34 29.89 8.51
CA VAL A 6 8.73 28.49 8.21
C VAL A 6 8.30 27.67 9.43
N LEU A 7 6.99 27.40 9.52
CA LEU A 7 6.47 26.39 10.43
C LEU A 7 6.90 25.05 9.87
N THR A 8 8.01 24.57 10.43
CA THR A 8 8.34 23.17 10.55
C THR A 8 7.04 22.42 10.88
N ARG A 9 6.39 21.83 9.86
CA ARG A 9 5.52 20.68 10.09
C ARG A 9 6.45 19.58 10.58
N LYS A 10 6.73 19.59 11.90
CA LYS A 10 7.18 18.39 12.59
C LYS A 10 6.11 17.37 12.26
N ALA A 11 6.43 16.41 11.39
CA ALA A 11 5.62 15.22 11.25
C ALA A 11 5.37 14.73 12.68
N ARG A 12 4.10 14.63 13.05
CA ARG A 12 3.73 14.08 14.34
C ARG A 12 4.27 12.66 14.31
N MET A 13 5.34 12.38 15.06
CA MET A 13 5.98 11.06 15.11
C MET A 13 4.89 10.00 15.16
N THR A 14 4.77 9.21 14.10
CA THR A 14 3.83 8.09 14.09
C THR A 14 4.32 7.12 15.14
N LYS A 15 3.52 6.90 16.19
CA LYS A 15 3.89 6.00 17.27
C LYS A 15 4.10 4.61 16.68
N VAL A 16 5.32 4.08 16.79
CA VAL A 16 5.63 2.70 16.41
C VAL A 16 5.11 1.77 17.50
N GLU A 17 4.30 0.79 17.11
CA GLU A 17 3.78 -0.25 18.00
C GLU A 17 4.56 -1.55 17.81
N SER A 18 5.04 -2.14 18.90
CA SER A 18 5.70 -3.43 18.86
C SER A 18 4.67 -4.55 18.86
N VAL A 19 4.80 -5.51 17.92
CA VAL A 19 3.84 -6.61 17.73
C VAL A 19 4.54 -7.92 17.42
N LYS A 20 3.87 -9.05 17.65
CA LYS A 20 4.29 -10.39 17.26
C LYS A 20 3.77 -10.75 15.87
N LEU A 21 4.42 -11.72 15.22
CA LEU A 21 3.95 -12.26 13.93
C LEU A 21 2.50 -12.80 14.01
N THR A 22 2.09 -13.32 15.17
CA THR A 22 0.71 -13.81 15.40
C THR A 22 -0.34 -12.70 15.43
N GLU A 23 0.06 -11.45 15.61
CA GLU A 23 -0.85 -10.29 15.72
C GLU A 23 -1.06 -9.58 14.38
N ILE A 24 -0.38 -9.99 13.30
CA ILE A 24 -0.42 -9.30 11.98
C ILE A 24 -1.84 -9.17 11.44
N VAL A 25 -2.64 -10.22 11.50
CA VAL A 25 -4.03 -10.20 11.01
C VAL A 25 -4.88 -9.20 11.80
N GLU A 26 -4.75 -9.20 13.12
CA GLU A 26 -5.45 -8.25 13.99
C GLU A 26 -5.04 -6.81 13.64
N LYS A 27 -3.75 -6.55 13.44
CA LYS A 27 -3.26 -5.20 13.11
C LYS A 27 -3.65 -4.70 11.72
N ILE A 28 -3.82 -5.60 10.75
CA ILE A 28 -4.42 -5.24 9.46
C ILE A 28 -5.86 -4.78 9.67
N GLU A 29 -6.66 -5.53 10.43
CA GLU A 29 -8.05 -5.17 10.71
C GLU A 29 -8.17 -3.90 11.56
N ASP A 30 -7.31 -3.71 12.56
CA ASP A 30 -7.24 -2.47 13.36
C ASP A 30 -6.96 -1.27 12.47
N SER A 31 -5.97 -1.39 11.58
CA SER A 31 -5.57 -0.34 10.64
C SER A 31 -6.72 -0.03 9.67
N LYS A 32 -7.43 -1.05 9.18
CA LYS A 32 -8.65 -0.91 8.37
C LYS A 32 -9.74 -0.13 9.10
N ARG A 33 -10.00 -0.43 10.38
CA ARG A 33 -11.03 0.27 11.17
C ARG A 33 -10.70 1.75 11.37
N ILE A 34 -9.43 2.11 11.53
CA ILE A 34 -8.99 3.50 11.68
C ILE A 34 -8.68 4.21 10.35
N GLY A 35 -8.82 3.53 9.21
CA GLY A 35 -8.55 4.08 7.88
C GLY A 35 -7.07 4.36 7.60
N LYS A 36 -6.15 3.61 8.23
CA LYS A 36 -4.70 3.72 8.02
C LYS A 36 -4.16 2.48 7.32
N VAL A 37 -3.11 2.65 6.52
CA VAL A 37 -2.42 1.52 5.90
C VAL A 37 -1.39 0.96 6.89
N PRO A 38 -1.39 -0.35 7.19
CA PRO A 38 -0.38 -0.93 8.03
C PRO A 38 0.98 -0.94 7.32
N LEU A 39 2.02 -0.44 8.00
CA LEU A 39 3.42 -0.65 7.65
C LEU A 39 4.02 -1.59 8.69
N PHE A 40 4.43 -2.78 8.26
CA PHE A 40 5.19 -3.70 9.09
C PHE A 40 6.68 -3.56 8.81
N LEU A 41 7.43 -3.16 9.85
CA LEU A 41 8.88 -3.16 9.87
C LEU A 41 9.33 -4.52 10.39
N ASP A 42 9.85 -5.36 9.49
CA ASP A 42 10.29 -6.73 9.79
C ASP A 42 11.58 -7.06 9.04
N LYS A 43 12.70 -7.03 9.77
CA LYS A 43 14.02 -7.42 9.23
C LYS A 43 14.12 -8.88 8.84
N SER A 44 13.30 -9.76 9.42
CA SER A 44 13.38 -11.20 9.17
C SER A 44 12.68 -11.64 7.89
N GLY A 45 11.75 -10.82 7.35
CA GLY A 45 10.94 -11.17 6.18
C GLY A 45 9.86 -12.22 6.48
N ASN A 46 9.59 -12.49 7.76
CA ASN A 46 8.55 -13.40 8.20
C ASN A 46 7.15 -12.87 7.87
N VAL A 47 6.94 -11.55 7.94
CA VAL A 47 5.68 -10.91 7.51
C VAL A 47 5.47 -11.09 6.01
N ASP A 48 6.51 -10.87 5.19
CA ASP A 48 6.42 -11.10 3.74
C ASP A 48 6.02 -12.55 3.45
N THR A 49 6.69 -13.50 4.10
CA THR A 49 6.40 -14.93 3.98
C THR A 49 4.97 -15.25 4.41
N PHE A 50 4.52 -14.69 5.53
CA PHE A 50 3.15 -14.83 6.01
C PHE A 50 2.13 -14.29 4.99
N LEU A 51 2.37 -13.09 4.44
CA LEU A 51 1.49 -12.44 3.48
C LEU A 51 1.43 -13.16 2.12
N VAL A 52 2.46 -13.91 1.73
CA VAL A 52 2.41 -14.76 0.53
C VAL A 52 1.36 -15.88 0.68
N TYR A 53 1.19 -16.42 1.89
CA TYR A 53 0.14 -17.39 2.18
C TYR A 53 -1.25 -16.77 2.39
N GLN A 54 -1.31 -15.44 2.59
CA GLN A 54 -2.55 -14.70 2.58
C GLN A 54 -2.98 -14.42 1.13
N HIS A 55 -4.27 -14.20 0.91
CA HIS A 55 -4.84 -13.88 -0.42
C HIS A 55 -4.40 -12.48 -0.87
N THR A 56 -3.13 -12.32 -1.26
CA THR A 56 -2.48 -11.05 -1.59
C THR A 56 -2.11 -10.94 -3.06
N GLN A 57 -2.09 -9.70 -3.53
CA GLN A 57 -1.46 -9.29 -4.78
C GLN A 57 -0.20 -8.50 -4.39
N THR A 58 0.97 -9.14 -4.51
CA THR A 58 2.23 -8.54 -4.08
C THR A 58 2.88 -7.74 -5.21
N VAL A 59 3.36 -6.55 -4.86
CA VAL A 59 4.17 -5.64 -5.66
C VAL A 59 5.57 -5.60 -5.05
N GLU A 60 6.54 -6.12 -5.77
CA GLU A 60 7.96 -6.05 -5.42
C GLU A 60 8.51 -4.65 -5.77
N ALA A 61 8.33 -3.68 -4.88
CA ALA A 61 8.60 -2.28 -5.18
C ALA A 61 10.07 -2.05 -5.57
N LYS A 62 11.00 -2.69 -4.85
CA LYS A 62 12.44 -2.60 -5.14
C LYS A 62 12.79 -3.10 -6.54
N ARG A 63 12.09 -4.12 -7.04
CA ARG A 63 12.30 -4.64 -8.40
C ARG A 63 12.02 -3.55 -9.44
N TYR A 64 10.93 -2.80 -9.30
CA TYR A 64 10.59 -1.72 -10.22
C TYR A 64 11.60 -0.56 -10.20
N LEU A 65 12.11 -0.21 -9.02
CA LEU A 65 13.18 0.76 -8.92
C LEU A 65 14.42 0.30 -9.69
N MET A 66 14.83 -0.96 -9.53
CA MET A 66 15.98 -1.52 -10.23
C MET A 66 15.76 -1.62 -11.75
N GLU A 67 14.57 -2.03 -12.19
CA GLU A 67 14.20 -2.10 -13.60
C GLU A 67 14.22 -0.72 -14.27
N THR A 68 13.87 0.34 -13.54
CA THR A 68 13.99 1.72 -14.02
C THR A 68 15.46 2.13 -14.15
N ILE A 69 16.26 1.90 -13.10
CA ILE A 69 17.69 2.27 -13.07
C ILE A 69 18.47 1.56 -14.18
N ASN A 70 18.14 0.29 -14.43
CA ASN A 70 18.79 -0.53 -15.44
C ASN A 70 18.24 -0.29 -16.86
N GLY A 71 17.25 0.60 -17.04
CA GLY A 71 16.62 0.87 -18.33
C GLY A 71 15.84 -0.31 -18.91
N GLN A 72 15.41 -1.26 -18.07
CA GLN A 72 14.65 -2.44 -18.48
C GLN A 72 13.16 -2.14 -18.67
N LYS A 73 12.63 -1.19 -17.91
CA LYS A 73 11.26 -0.70 -18.04
C LYS A 73 11.22 0.82 -17.98
N SER A 74 10.34 1.41 -18.79
CA SER A 74 10.00 2.82 -18.63
C SER A 74 9.15 3.03 -17.38
N ARG A 75 9.04 4.29 -16.95
CA ARG A 75 8.13 4.66 -15.86
C ARG A 75 6.68 4.30 -16.20
N GLU A 76 6.29 4.47 -17.46
CA GLU A 76 4.96 4.20 -17.98
C GLU A 76 4.63 2.70 -17.92
N ASP A 77 5.59 1.83 -18.28
CA ASP A 77 5.42 0.38 -18.16
C ASP A 77 5.22 -0.06 -16.70
N ILE A 78 5.95 0.56 -15.77
CA ILE A 78 5.83 0.26 -14.34
C ILE A 78 4.49 0.77 -13.79
N LEU A 79 4.04 1.96 -14.19
CA LEU A 79 2.73 2.48 -13.80
C LEU A 79 1.60 1.58 -14.29
N GLU A 80 1.72 1.01 -15.49
CA GLU A 80 0.74 0.05 -16.00
C GLU A 80 0.75 -1.27 -15.23
N ASP A 81 1.93 -1.77 -14.86
CA ASP A 81 2.03 -2.96 -14.00
C ASP A 81 1.40 -2.70 -12.62
N LEU A 82 1.68 -1.55 -12.02
CA LEU A 82 1.12 -1.13 -10.72
C LEU A 82 -0.40 -0.99 -10.80
N ARG A 83 -0.91 -0.40 -11.89
CA ARG A 83 -2.35 -0.30 -12.17
C ARG A 83 -2.99 -1.67 -12.24
N LYS A 84 -2.43 -2.60 -13.02
CA LYS A 84 -2.92 -3.98 -13.12
C LYS A 84 -2.94 -4.67 -11.76
N ALA A 85 -1.88 -4.53 -10.96
CA ALA A 85 -1.81 -5.10 -9.62
C ALA A 85 -2.91 -4.52 -8.70
N LEU A 86 -3.11 -3.21 -8.73
CA LEU A 86 -4.17 -2.52 -7.99
C LEU A 86 -5.56 -3.02 -8.41
N VAL A 87 -5.83 -3.09 -9.73
CA VAL A 87 -7.10 -3.56 -10.27
C VAL A 87 -7.36 -5.02 -9.91
N VAL A 88 -6.37 -5.90 -10.02
CA VAL A 88 -6.48 -7.31 -9.58
C VAL A 88 -6.79 -7.38 -8.09
N ALA A 89 -6.11 -6.56 -7.28
CA ALA A 89 -6.37 -6.55 -5.84
C ALA A 89 -7.80 -6.11 -5.51
N MET A 90 -8.30 -5.07 -6.18
CA MET A 90 -9.69 -4.63 -6.04
C MET A 90 -10.67 -5.69 -6.52
N LYS A 91 -10.55 -6.14 -7.77
CA LYS A 91 -11.48 -7.07 -8.44
C LYS A 91 -11.65 -8.38 -7.68
N TYR A 92 -10.58 -8.91 -7.10
CA TYR A 92 -10.60 -10.20 -6.40
C TYR A 92 -10.58 -10.09 -4.88
N GLY A 93 -10.74 -8.89 -4.33
CA GLY A 93 -10.70 -8.66 -2.89
C GLY A 93 -9.40 -9.19 -2.27
N LYS A 94 -8.25 -8.88 -2.87
CA LYS A 94 -6.94 -9.24 -2.30
C LYS A 94 -6.37 -8.07 -1.52
N PHE A 95 -5.50 -8.36 -0.56
CA PHE A 95 -4.62 -7.30 -0.08
C PHE A 95 -3.65 -6.88 -1.18
N LEU A 96 -3.43 -5.58 -1.35
CA LEU A 96 -2.36 -5.07 -2.19
C LEU A 96 -1.12 -4.92 -1.32
N HIS A 97 -0.20 -5.87 -1.43
CA HIS A 97 1.01 -5.90 -0.62
C HIS A 97 2.15 -5.16 -1.34
N LEU A 98 2.54 -4.00 -0.83
CA LEU A 98 3.67 -3.20 -1.31
C LEU A 98 4.93 -3.55 -0.53
N ARG A 99 5.74 -4.44 -1.11
CA ARG A 99 6.96 -4.94 -0.48
C ARG A 99 8.13 -4.02 -0.79
N MET A 100 8.53 -3.22 0.20
CA MET A 100 9.58 -2.20 0.06
C MET A 100 10.97 -2.78 0.31
N THR A 101 11.09 -3.87 1.07
CA THR A 101 12.37 -4.42 1.55
C THR A 101 13.21 -3.30 2.23
N ASN A 102 14.49 -3.17 1.89
CA ASN A 102 15.38 -2.12 2.37
C ASN A 102 15.46 -0.93 1.40
N SER A 103 14.35 -0.54 0.77
CA SER A 103 14.33 0.55 -0.20
C SER A 103 13.18 1.52 0.03
N ALA A 104 13.46 2.81 -0.19
CA ALA A 104 12.49 3.89 -0.12
C ALA A 104 11.94 4.21 -1.53
N VAL A 105 11.17 3.28 -2.10
CA VAL A 105 10.59 3.44 -3.44
C VAL A 105 9.58 4.58 -3.45
N ASN A 106 9.80 5.59 -4.28
CA ASN A 106 9.03 6.83 -4.23
C ASN A 106 7.65 6.70 -4.89
N PHE A 107 6.62 6.44 -4.09
CA PHE A 107 5.21 6.45 -4.50
C PHE A 107 4.51 7.81 -4.30
N LYS A 108 5.22 8.83 -3.80
CA LYS A 108 4.71 10.20 -3.73
C LYS A 108 4.82 10.95 -5.06
N THR A 109 5.85 10.64 -5.85
CA THR A 109 6.12 11.36 -7.11
C THR A 109 6.48 10.45 -8.27
N GLN A 110 7.35 9.46 -8.07
CA GLN A 110 7.91 8.67 -9.17
C GLN A 110 6.94 7.59 -9.66
N PHE A 111 6.45 6.75 -8.74
CA PHE A 111 5.62 5.58 -9.03
C PHE A 111 4.15 5.80 -8.67
N CYS A 112 3.66 7.03 -8.86
CA CYS A 112 2.25 7.36 -8.78
C CYS A 112 1.76 8.12 -10.02
N SER A 113 0.48 7.94 -10.31
CA SER A 113 -0.27 8.68 -11.33
C SER A 113 -1.76 8.64 -10.99
N PRO A 114 -2.51 9.74 -11.14
CA PRO A 114 -3.95 9.77 -10.85
C PRO A 114 -4.76 8.66 -11.54
N THR A 115 -4.36 8.25 -12.76
CA THR A 115 -5.09 7.29 -13.60
C THR A 115 -4.47 5.90 -13.66
N SER A 116 -3.40 5.64 -12.89
CA SER A 116 -2.72 4.34 -12.92
C SER A 116 -2.47 3.81 -11.52
N PHE A 117 -1.80 4.61 -10.69
CA PHE A 117 -1.53 4.25 -9.30
C PHE A 117 -1.59 5.51 -8.44
N PRO A 118 -2.79 5.92 -7.98
CA PRO A 118 -2.97 7.17 -7.27
C PRO A 118 -2.34 7.10 -5.88
N VAL A 119 -1.83 8.23 -5.38
CA VAL A 119 -1.26 8.31 -4.02
C VAL A 119 -2.33 8.04 -2.95
N GLU A 120 -3.60 8.24 -3.31
CA GLU A 120 -4.78 7.91 -2.52
C GLU A 120 -4.89 6.41 -2.20
N VAL A 121 -4.15 5.52 -2.87
CA VAL A 121 -4.01 4.12 -2.43
C VAL A 121 -3.56 4.05 -0.96
N PHE A 122 -2.76 5.01 -0.47
CA PHE A 122 -2.37 5.07 0.94
C PHE A 122 -3.45 5.66 1.86
N ALA A 123 -4.59 6.10 1.33
CA ALA A 123 -5.78 6.56 2.05
C ALA A 123 -6.99 5.73 1.58
N PRO A 124 -7.02 4.41 1.87
CA PRO A 124 -7.91 3.47 1.20
C PRO A 124 -9.39 3.79 1.41
N LYS A 125 -9.77 4.32 2.58
CA LYS A 125 -11.16 4.70 2.86
C LYS A 125 -11.62 5.84 1.94
N GLU A 126 -10.82 6.90 1.84
CA GLU A 126 -11.09 8.05 0.97
C GLU A 126 -11.03 7.66 -0.51
N PHE A 127 -10.05 6.84 -0.90
CA PHE A 127 -9.91 6.35 -2.28
C PHE A 127 -11.14 5.58 -2.75
N LEU A 128 -11.65 4.67 -1.93
CA LEU A 128 -12.83 3.87 -2.25
C LEU A 128 -14.11 4.70 -2.23
N SER A 129 -14.31 5.50 -1.18
CA SER A 129 -15.55 6.29 -0.99
C SER A 129 -15.69 7.47 -1.97
N SER A 130 -14.59 8.02 -2.49
CA SER A 130 -14.62 9.12 -3.45
C SER A 130 -14.92 8.69 -4.89
N GLY A 131 -14.88 7.38 -5.19
CA GLY A 131 -15.04 6.88 -6.56
C GLY A 131 -13.78 6.98 -7.43
N LYS A 132 -12.67 7.57 -6.93
CA LYS A 132 -11.40 7.71 -7.67
C LYS A 132 -10.81 6.40 -8.19
N TRP A 133 -11.17 5.27 -7.58
CA TRP A 133 -10.80 3.95 -8.08
C TRP A 133 -11.31 3.66 -9.50
N GLN A 134 -12.34 4.36 -9.97
CA GLN A 134 -12.85 4.21 -11.34
C GLN A 134 -11.85 4.76 -12.36
N ASP A 135 -11.06 5.77 -12.00
CA ASP A 135 -10.08 6.42 -12.88
C ASP A 135 -8.88 5.51 -13.20
N VAL A 136 -8.68 4.44 -12.44
CA VAL A 136 -7.61 3.45 -12.69
C VAL A 136 -8.05 2.29 -13.59
N LEU A 137 -9.34 2.24 -13.96
CA LEU A 137 -9.88 1.17 -14.79
C LEU A 137 -9.75 1.51 -16.27
N SER A 138 -9.16 0.60 -17.03
CA SER A 138 -9.27 0.63 -18.49
C SER A 138 -10.66 0.18 -18.94
N GLU A 139 -11.01 0.44 -20.19
CA GLU A 139 -12.26 -0.06 -20.77
C GLU A 139 -12.36 -1.59 -20.68
N THR A 140 -11.25 -2.31 -20.90
CA THR A 140 -11.19 -3.77 -20.76
C THR A 140 -11.40 -4.24 -19.32
N ASP A 141 -10.99 -3.47 -18.31
CA ASP A 141 -11.22 -3.85 -16.91
C ASP A 141 -12.70 -3.70 -16.51
N LYS A 142 -13.44 -2.84 -17.22
CA LYS A 142 -14.88 -2.62 -17.03
C LYS A 142 -15.73 -3.68 -17.75
N GLU A 143 -15.16 -4.40 -18.72
CA GLU A 143 -15.85 -5.50 -19.38
C GLU A 143 -16.16 -6.62 -18.38
N ARG A 144 -17.42 -7.07 -18.39
CA ARG A 144 -17.89 -8.12 -17.49
C ARG A 144 -17.23 -9.45 -17.86
N ASP A 145 -16.39 -9.96 -16.97
CA ASP A 145 -15.86 -11.32 -17.05
C ASP A 145 -16.93 -12.33 -16.59
N PRO A 146 -17.54 -13.13 -17.49
CA PRO A 146 -18.60 -14.07 -17.13
C PRO A 146 -18.10 -15.23 -16.26
N SER A 147 -16.78 -15.45 -16.21
CA SER A 147 -16.12 -16.52 -15.44
C SER A 147 -15.70 -16.09 -14.04
N SER A 148 -15.81 -14.79 -13.73
CA SER A 148 -15.48 -14.25 -12.41
C SER A 148 -16.76 -14.18 -11.56
N PRO A 149 -16.92 -15.07 -10.56
CA PRO A 149 -18.12 -15.08 -9.72
C PRO A 149 -18.20 -13.89 -8.75
N ILE A 150 -17.13 -13.08 -8.66
CA ILE A 150 -17.02 -11.95 -7.75
C ILE A 150 -17.06 -10.67 -8.58
N PHE A 151 -18.25 -10.10 -8.66
CA PHE A 151 -18.41 -8.66 -8.88
C PHE A 151 -17.76 -7.95 -7.68
N GLY A 152 -16.48 -7.58 -7.79
CA GLY A 152 -15.67 -7.13 -6.65
C GLY A 152 -15.23 -5.68 -6.71
N PHE A 153 -15.81 -4.85 -7.58
CA PHE A 153 -15.57 -3.41 -7.48
C PHE A 153 -16.29 -2.84 -6.25
N PRO A 154 -15.84 -1.69 -5.71
CA PRO A 154 -16.22 -1.25 -4.37
C PRO A 154 -17.71 -1.08 -4.09
N GLU A 155 -18.52 -0.94 -5.14
CA GLU A 155 -19.99 -0.90 -5.08
C GLU A 155 -20.61 -2.18 -4.48
N HIS A 156 -19.86 -3.29 -4.45
CA HIS A 156 -20.27 -4.58 -3.86
C HIS A 156 -19.52 -4.93 -2.57
N PHE A 157 -18.68 -4.04 -2.02
CA PHE A 157 -18.12 -4.23 -0.68
C PHE A 157 -19.22 -4.00 0.37
N HIS A 158 -19.99 -5.04 0.67
CA HIS A 158 -20.91 -5.04 1.80
C HIS A 158 -20.13 -5.02 3.11
N GLU A 159 -20.50 -4.13 4.04
CA GLU A 159 -20.09 -4.26 5.44
C GLU A 159 -20.53 -5.64 5.95
N GLY A 160 -19.57 -6.51 6.29
CA GLY A 160 -19.83 -7.84 6.87
C GLY A 160 -19.43 -9.04 6.01
N SER A 161 -18.86 -8.86 4.81
CA SER A 161 -18.20 -9.97 4.11
C SER A 161 -16.96 -10.43 4.88
N GLN A 162 -17.06 -11.60 5.51
CA GLN A 162 -15.93 -12.29 6.13
C GLN A 162 -15.04 -12.87 5.02
N GLY A 163 -14.03 -12.11 4.60
CA GLY A 163 -13.13 -12.44 3.50
C GLY A 163 -12.67 -11.15 2.80
N ALA A 164 -11.41 -11.10 2.35
CA ALA A 164 -10.73 -9.84 2.05
C ALA A 164 -11.53 -8.92 1.10
N SER A 165 -11.97 -7.78 1.64
CA SER A 165 -12.22 -6.56 0.87
C SER A 165 -10.85 -5.95 0.61
N TYR A 166 -10.59 -5.45 -0.60
CA TYR A 166 -9.30 -4.84 -0.94
C TYR A 166 -8.76 -3.93 0.16
N TYR A 167 -7.48 -4.13 0.52
CA TYR A 167 -6.78 -3.26 1.46
C TYR A 167 -5.27 -3.25 1.17
N PRO A 168 -4.62 -2.08 1.12
CA PRO A 168 -3.18 -2.01 0.96
C PRO A 168 -2.45 -2.36 2.26
N ILE A 169 -1.28 -2.97 2.13
CA ILE A 169 -0.35 -3.32 3.22
C ILE A 169 1.05 -2.97 2.73
N VAL A 170 1.88 -2.38 3.59
CA VAL A 170 3.29 -2.10 3.29
C VAL A 170 4.18 -2.92 4.20
N THR A 171 5.26 -3.47 3.65
CA THR A 171 6.32 -4.08 4.46
C THR A 171 7.66 -3.44 4.12
N SER A 172 8.54 -3.34 5.12
CA SER A 172 9.91 -2.87 4.95
C SER A 172 10.84 -3.57 5.93
N THR A 173 12.12 -3.66 5.59
CA THR A 173 13.17 -4.18 6.46
C THR A 173 13.99 -3.05 7.11
N PHE A 174 13.56 -1.79 7.01
CA PHE A 174 14.15 -0.68 7.77
C PHE A 174 13.91 -0.86 9.28
N ASP A 175 14.82 -0.31 10.07
CA ASP A 175 14.64 -0.23 11.52
C ASP A 175 13.58 0.78 11.96
N ALA A 176 12.98 0.54 13.12
CA ALA A 176 12.01 1.45 13.73
C ALA A 176 12.61 2.83 14.05
N GLU A 177 13.93 2.90 14.24
CA GLU A 177 14.67 4.13 14.50
C GLU A 177 14.96 4.95 13.24
N GLU A 178 14.99 4.32 12.06
CA GLU A 178 15.44 4.96 10.81
C GLU A 178 14.35 5.05 9.72
N TYR A 179 13.27 4.25 9.82
CA TYR A 179 12.28 4.13 8.75
C TYR A 179 11.69 5.49 8.32
N GLU A 180 11.52 6.42 9.25
CA GLU A 180 10.94 7.73 8.97
C GLU A 180 11.85 8.55 8.04
N GLU A 181 13.16 8.55 8.29
CA GLU A 181 14.14 9.26 7.45
C GLU A 181 14.09 8.77 6.00
N PHE A 182 13.95 7.45 5.82
CA PHE A 182 13.89 6.84 4.50
C PHE A 182 12.52 6.97 3.83
N LEU A 183 11.43 6.76 4.56
CA LEU A 183 10.09 6.60 3.98
C LEU A 183 9.26 7.88 3.94
N GLN A 184 9.62 8.93 4.68
CA GLN A 184 8.84 10.18 4.74
C GLN A 184 8.66 10.85 3.38
N ASP A 185 9.65 10.75 2.49
CA ASP A 185 9.59 11.32 1.14
C ASP A 185 9.08 10.31 0.10
N ALA A 186 8.97 9.04 0.49
CA ALA A 186 8.58 7.95 -0.41
C ALA A 186 7.07 7.65 -0.36
N ILE A 187 6.45 7.71 0.82
CA ILE A 187 5.03 7.41 1.05
C ILE A 187 4.40 8.40 2.04
N PRO A 188 3.07 8.63 2.01
CA PRO A 188 2.41 9.56 2.93
C PRO A 188 2.26 8.95 4.33
N LEU A 189 3.32 9.03 5.15
CA LEU A 189 3.39 8.48 6.51
C LEU A 189 2.25 8.93 7.42
N GLU A 190 1.64 10.09 7.15
CA GLU A 190 0.46 10.56 7.86
C GLU A 190 -0.74 9.61 7.75
N ASN A 191 -0.78 8.75 6.72
CA ASN A 191 -1.85 7.76 6.49
C ASN A 191 -1.44 6.33 6.88
N ILE A 192 -0.29 6.18 7.54
CA ILE A 192 0.28 4.88 7.88
C ILE A 192 0.12 4.60 9.39
N ALA A 193 -0.18 3.35 9.74
CA ALA A 193 -0.03 2.82 11.10
C ALA A 193 1.23 1.93 11.11
N VAL A 194 2.19 2.23 11.99
CA VAL A 194 3.53 1.62 11.94
C VAL A 194 3.68 0.58 13.04
N PHE A 195 4.10 -0.63 12.64
CA PHE A 195 4.29 -1.77 13.52
C PHE A 195 5.71 -2.32 13.38
N GLN A 196 6.42 -2.47 14.48
CA GLN A 196 7.70 -3.17 14.54
C GLN A 196 7.46 -4.63 14.93
N VAL A 197 7.86 -5.56 14.08
CA VAL A 197 7.63 -6.99 14.30
C VAL A 197 8.79 -7.59 15.05
N ASN A 198 8.50 -8.12 16.24
CA ASN A 198 9.46 -8.82 17.07
C ASN A 198 9.23 -10.32 16.96
N ASN A 199 10.27 -11.05 16.59
CA ASN A 199 10.30 -12.51 16.70
C ASN A 199 10.42 -12.86 18.19
N SER A 200 9.27 -12.95 18.88
CA SER A 200 9.17 -13.48 20.25
C SER A 200 9.20 -14.99 20.25
#